data_AF-A0A667YK64-F1
#
_entry.id   AF-A0A667YK64-F1
#
_cell.length_a   1.000
_cell.length_b   1.000
_cell.length_c   1.000
_cell.angle_alpha   90.00
_cell.angle_beta   90.00
_cell.angle_gamma   90.00
#
_symmetry.space_group_name_H-M   'P 1'
#
loop_
_entity.id
_entity.type
_entity.pdbx_description
1 polymer ?
#
loop_
_entity_poly.entity_id
_entity_poly.type
_entity_poly.pdbx_seq_one_letter_code
_entity_poly.pdbx_strand_id
1 'polypeptide(L)'
;MLSVIIGLDWTYLGLECAGLFIVFINSTYKSVTSPCFLGVLAQENLPGDQFARGSSYIAASYVKYLEGAGARVVPIRINRTEEEYVNIFYSINGCQSTAANDAGDYFPIWGTCQGFQQLSVLTANKNLLTLTDTKAVALPLTLTPAAQSSRLFRSFPKDLLQSLAEENITSNFHSWSLSFRNAKLKRFYKILSTNNDGKKEFISTMEAYRYPFYAVQWHPEKSPFEWIDKPGMVHSSSAVRASFYTASFFISEAMKNHHHFSSPLEEERALIYNFSPVFRGIHAVFVQNYYFD
;
A
#
# COMPACT_ATOMS: atom_id res chain seq x y z
N MET A 1 -6.66 -16.78 15.77
CA MET A 1 -6.69 -16.00 14.52
C MET A 1 -6.19 -14.58 14.79
N LEU A 2 -6.77 -13.88 15.79
CA LEU A 2 -6.17 -12.68 16.42
C LEU A 2 -4.74 -12.92 16.93
N SER A 3 -4.50 -14.02 17.64
CA SER A 3 -3.19 -14.37 18.21
C SER A 3 -2.05 -14.56 17.21
N VAL A 4 -2.33 -14.80 15.93
CA VAL A 4 -1.30 -14.97 14.89
C VAL A 4 -0.95 -13.62 14.24
N ILE A 5 -1.76 -12.59 14.45
CA ILE A 5 -1.63 -11.30 13.76
C ILE A 5 -1.24 -10.21 14.76
N ILE A 6 -1.80 -10.27 15.98
CA ILE A 6 -1.40 -9.48 17.15
C ILE A 6 -0.14 -10.09 17.80
N GLY A 7 0.07 -11.41 17.66
CA GLY A 7 1.28 -12.10 18.13
C GLY A 7 2.43 -12.14 17.12
N LEU A 8 2.23 -11.62 15.90
CA LEU A 8 3.34 -11.29 15.01
C LEU A 8 3.82 -9.92 15.45
N ASP A 9 4.92 -9.91 16.20
CA ASP A 9 5.65 -8.68 16.45
C ASP A 9 6.22 -8.19 15.11
N TRP A 10 5.45 -7.34 14.41
CA TRP A 10 5.79 -6.83 13.08
C TRP A 10 7.05 -5.95 13.12
N THR A 11 7.49 -5.54 14.31
CA THR A 11 8.78 -4.89 14.53
C THR A 11 9.97 -5.84 14.25
N TYR A 12 9.80 -7.16 14.46
CA TYR A 12 10.85 -8.18 14.23
C TYR A 12 11.02 -8.60 12.77
N LEU A 13 10.10 -8.23 11.87
CA LEU A 13 10.24 -8.50 10.42
C LEU A 13 11.19 -7.52 9.70
N GLY A 14 11.93 -6.69 10.43
CA GLY A 14 13.07 -5.95 9.91
C GLY A 14 12.75 -4.51 9.53
N LEU A 15 12.73 -3.64 10.54
CA LEU A 15 13.31 -2.29 10.70
C LEU A 15 13.42 -1.26 9.54
N GLU A 16 13.03 -1.51 8.29
CA GLU A 16 13.08 -0.47 7.23
C GLU A 16 11.80 -0.36 6.38
N CYS A 17 10.79 -1.21 6.60
CA CYS A 17 9.58 -1.26 5.77
C CYS A 17 8.40 -0.62 6.49
N ALA A 18 7.99 0.58 6.08
CA ALA A 18 6.65 1.07 6.39
C ALA A 18 5.66 0.43 5.42
N GLY A 19 4.64 -0.27 5.92
CA GLY A 19 3.54 -0.77 5.09
C GLY A 19 2.42 0.24 4.97
N LEU A 20 1.86 0.39 3.77
CA LEU A 20 0.59 1.10 3.58
C LEU A 20 -0.53 0.11 3.30
N PHE A 21 -1.61 0.22 4.07
CA PHE A 21 -2.94 -0.25 3.73
C PHE A 21 -3.84 0.94 3.43
N ILE A 22 -4.54 0.89 2.29
CA ILE A 22 -5.49 1.94 1.90
C ILE A 22 -6.93 1.40 1.86
N VAL A 23 -7.85 2.11 2.50
CA VAL A 23 -9.24 1.72 2.81
C VAL A 23 -10.16 2.92 2.62
N PHE A 24 -11.29 2.76 1.94
CA PHE A 24 -12.02 3.89 1.34
C PHE A 24 -13.14 4.49 2.20
N ILE A 25 -13.37 5.80 2.04
CA ILE A 25 -14.60 6.52 2.43
C ILE A 25 -14.83 7.60 1.35
N ASN A 26 -16.01 7.74 0.73
CA ASN A 26 -16.26 8.78 -0.31
C ASN A 26 -17.09 9.98 0.26
N SER A 27 -17.49 10.99 -0.54
CA SER A 27 -18.02 12.29 -0.07
C SER A 27 -19.55 12.30 -0.01
N THR A 28 -20.11 13.20 0.80
CA THR A 28 -21.55 13.50 0.88
C THR A 28 -22.16 14.08 -0.40
N TYR A 29 -21.37 14.69 -1.29
CA TYR A 29 -21.89 15.35 -2.49
C TYR A 29 -21.86 14.43 -3.71
N LYS A 30 -23.01 14.29 -4.41
CA LYS A 30 -23.12 13.65 -5.73
C LYS A 30 -22.83 14.67 -6.83
N SER A 31 -21.66 14.56 -7.45
CA SER A 31 -21.29 15.30 -8.65
C SER A 31 -20.29 14.47 -9.46
N VAL A 32 -20.15 14.74 -10.76
CA VAL A 32 -19.02 14.25 -11.57
C VAL A 32 -17.66 14.73 -10.99
N THR A 33 -17.70 15.67 -10.03
CA THR A 33 -16.59 16.27 -9.30
C THR A 33 -16.50 15.82 -7.82
N SER A 34 -17.15 14.73 -7.40
CA SER A 34 -17.08 14.26 -6.01
C SER A 34 -15.64 13.87 -5.64
N PRO A 35 -15.07 14.41 -4.56
CA PRO A 35 -13.68 14.09 -4.21
C PRO A 35 -13.57 12.66 -3.70
N CYS A 36 -12.63 11.90 -4.25
CA CYS A 36 -12.27 10.58 -3.75
C CYS A 36 -11.55 10.70 -2.40
N PHE A 37 -11.85 9.84 -1.41
CA PHE A 37 -11.04 9.73 -0.20
C PHE A 37 -10.56 8.34 0.07
N LEU A 38 -9.33 8.34 0.54
CA LEU A 38 -8.52 7.18 0.76
C LEU A 38 -8.03 7.21 2.20
N GLY A 39 -8.53 6.28 2.98
CA GLY A 39 -8.06 6.01 4.32
C GLY A 39 -6.71 5.33 4.29
N VAL A 40 -5.74 5.82 5.04
CA VAL A 40 -4.36 5.31 5.09
C VAL A 40 -4.09 4.78 6.49
N LEU A 41 -3.80 3.48 6.61
CA LEU A 41 -3.53 2.85 7.90
C LEU A 41 -2.21 3.36 8.49
N ALA A 42 -2.28 3.85 9.72
CA ALA A 42 -1.12 4.15 10.55
C ALA A 42 -0.46 2.86 11.03
N GLN A 43 0.82 2.91 11.37
CA GLN A 43 1.55 1.79 11.95
C GLN A 43 2.31 2.23 13.18
N GLU A 44 2.74 1.27 13.99
CA GLU A 44 3.50 1.57 15.20
C GLU A 44 4.78 2.33 14.85
N ASN A 45 5.20 3.22 15.76
CA ASN A 45 6.41 3.99 15.55
C ASN A 45 7.64 3.11 15.34
N LEU A 46 8.57 3.60 14.53
CA LEU A 46 9.83 2.92 14.31
C LEU A 46 10.59 2.77 15.66
N PRO A 47 11.23 1.62 15.94
CA PRO A 47 12.03 1.47 17.14
C PRO A 47 13.13 2.53 17.23
N GLY A 48 13.26 3.19 18.39
CA GLY A 48 14.27 4.24 18.60
C GLY A 48 13.96 5.57 17.91
N ASP A 49 12.73 5.75 17.43
CA ASP A 49 12.27 7.00 16.86
C ASP A 49 12.26 8.14 17.91
N GLN A 50 13.20 9.08 17.79
CA GLN A 50 13.34 10.24 18.67
C GLN A 50 12.35 11.38 18.42
N PHE A 51 11.65 11.40 17.27
CA PHE A 51 10.66 12.44 16.97
C PHE A 51 9.22 11.93 17.02
N ALA A 52 9.01 10.68 17.48
CA ALA A 52 7.71 10.08 17.67
C ALA A 52 6.83 10.97 18.57
N ARG A 53 5.59 11.21 18.13
CA ARG A 53 4.57 11.94 18.89
C ARG A 53 3.32 11.09 18.99
N GLY A 54 3.28 10.21 19.99
CA GLY A 54 2.18 9.27 20.20
C GLY A 54 2.57 7.82 19.92
N SER A 55 1.60 7.01 19.55
CA SER A 55 1.75 5.54 19.44
C SER A 55 2.04 5.07 18.01
N SER A 56 1.68 5.87 17.00
CA SER A 56 1.71 5.45 15.60
C SER A 56 2.03 6.58 14.63
N TYR A 57 2.34 6.21 13.38
CA TYR A 57 2.67 7.15 12.32
C TYR A 57 2.20 6.71 10.93
N ILE A 58 2.13 7.70 10.03
CA ILE A 58 1.97 7.54 8.58
C ILE A 58 3.10 8.31 7.91
N ALA A 59 3.86 7.68 7.02
CA ALA A 59 4.84 8.38 6.20
C ALA A 59 4.14 9.34 5.22
N ALA A 60 4.62 10.58 5.14
CA ALA A 60 3.96 11.61 4.33
C ALA A 60 4.01 11.33 2.82
N SER A 61 4.98 10.52 2.35
CA SER A 61 5.03 10.07 0.95
C SER A 61 3.76 9.33 0.53
N TYR A 62 3.17 8.51 1.41
CA TYR A 62 1.90 7.84 1.13
C TYR A 62 0.73 8.82 0.99
N VAL A 63 0.71 9.88 1.79
CA VAL A 63 -0.30 10.94 1.67
C VAL A 63 -0.14 11.67 0.33
N LYS A 64 1.08 12.16 0.05
CA LYS A 64 1.43 12.88 -1.18
C LYS A 64 1.18 12.04 -2.44
N TYR A 65 1.40 10.73 -2.38
CA TYR A 65 1.14 9.78 -3.44
C TYR A 65 -0.32 9.74 -3.89
N LEU A 66 -1.24 9.78 -2.92
CA LEU A 66 -2.67 9.76 -3.19
C LEU A 66 -3.20 11.14 -3.57
N GLU A 67 -2.75 12.18 -2.88
CA GLU A 67 -3.12 13.56 -3.22
C GLU A 67 -2.61 13.98 -4.60
N GLY A 68 -1.39 13.56 -4.96
CA GLY A 68 -0.78 13.82 -6.26
C GLY A 68 -1.54 13.20 -7.44
N ALA A 69 -2.46 12.28 -7.19
CA ALA A 69 -3.34 11.69 -8.20
C ALA A 69 -4.83 12.07 -8.03
N GLY A 70 -5.16 12.98 -7.09
CA GLY A 70 -6.48 13.59 -6.98
C GLY A 70 -7.39 13.04 -5.87
N ALA A 71 -6.85 12.35 -4.86
CA ALA A 71 -7.60 11.92 -3.68
C ALA A 71 -7.37 12.84 -2.47
N ARG A 72 -8.32 12.84 -1.54
CA ARG A 72 -8.13 13.32 -0.16
C ARG A 72 -7.79 12.15 0.74
N VAL A 73 -7.00 12.37 1.78
CA VAL A 73 -6.54 11.29 2.66
C VAL A 73 -7.16 11.39 4.04
N VAL A 74 -7.50 10.22 4.61
CA VAL A 74 -8.03 10.06 5.97
C VAL A 74 -7.07 9.15 6.76
N PRO A 75 -6.41 9.58 7.84
CA PRO A 75 -5.59 8.69 8.63
C PRO A 75 -6.45 7.68 9.40
N ILE A 76 -6.22 6.39 9.18
CA ILE A 76 -6.80 5.31 9.98
C ILE A 76 -5.80 5.00 11.08
N ARG A 77 -6.03 5.57 12.26
CA ARG A 77 -5.15 5.42 13.42
C ARG A 77 -5.21 4.00 13.97
N ILE A 78 -4.08 3.52 14.48
CA ILE A 78 -4.02 2.33 15.33
C ILE A 78 -3.99 2.79 16.79
N ASN A 79 -4.22 1.87 17.73
CA ASN A 79 -4.26 2.05 19.19
C ASN A 79 -5.61 2.49 19.77
N ARG A 80 -6.67 1.88 19.23
CA ARG A 80 -8.04 1.93 19.75
C ARG A 80 -8.33 0.64 20.54
N THR A 81 -9.52 0.49 21.15
CA THR A 81 -9.85 -0.74 21.91
C THR A 81 -9.69 -2.02 21.04
N GLU A 82 -9.48 -3.20 21.63
CA GLU A 82 -9.42 -4.47 20.84
C GLU A 82 -10.64 -4.63 19.93
N GLU A 83 -11.80 -4.15 20.37
CA GLU A 83 -13.05 -4.14 19.60
C GLU A 83 -12.99 -3.18 18.40
N GLU A 84 -12.42 -1.99 18.55
CA GLU A 84 -12.21 -1.05 17.44
C GLU A 84 -11.11 -1.52 16.49
N TYR A 85 -10.05 -2.16 17.00
CA TYR A 85 -9.08 -2.85 16.16
C TYR A 85 -9.74 -3.98 15.39
N VAL A 86 -10.59 -4.78 16.02
CA VAL A 86 -11.39 -5.82 15.35
C VAL A 86 -12.32 -5.17 14.34
N ASN A 87 -12.98 -4.05 14.61
CA ASN A 87 -13.86 -3.43 13.64
C ASN A 87 -13.09 -2.84 12.46
N ILE A 88 -12.00 -2.11 12.68
CA ILE A 88 -11.09 -1.61 11.66
C ILE A 88 -10.50 -2.79 10.88
N PHE A 89 -9.88 -3.75 11.55
CA PHE A 89 -9.29 -4.94 10.96
C PHE A 89 -10.32 -5.79 10.22
N TYR A 90 -11.51 -6.06 10.72
CA TYR A 90 -12.49 -6.85 9.96
C TYR A 90 -13.08 -6.06 8.79
N SER A 91 -13.22 -4.73 8.92
CA SER A 91 -13.65 -3.83 7.83
C SER A 91 -12.62 -3.71 6.71
N ILE A 92 -11.33 -3.75 7.07
CA ILE A 92 -10.17 -3.60 6.19
C ILE A 92 -9.65 -4.94 5.67
N ASN A 93 -9.73 -5.99 6.48
CA ASN A 93 -8.98 -7.23 6.28
C ASN A 93 -9.85 -8.29 5.71
N GLY A 94 -10.13 -8.15 4.42
CA GLY A 94 -10.54 -9.27 3.59
C GLY A 94 -11.96 -9.75 3.86
N CYS A 95 -12.39 -10.09 5.08
CA CYS A 95 -13.69 -10.69 5.35
C CYS A 95 -14.86 -9.73 5.09
N GLN A 96 -14.87 -8.52 5.68
CA GLN A 96 -15.92 -7.55 5.34
C GLN A 96 -15.72 -6.96 3.95
N SER A 97 -14.48 -6.74 3.50
CA SER A 97 -14.27 -6.25 2.14
C SER A 97 -14.72 -7.27 1.10
N THR A 98 -14.46 -8.57 1.29
CA THR A 98 -15.00 -9.64 0.43
C THR A 98 -16.50 -9.75 0.59
N ALA A 99 -17.05 -9.63 1.80
CA ALA A 99 -18.49 -9.69 2.02
C ALA A 99 -19.23 -8.49 1.39
N ALA A 100 -18.67 -7.28 1.46
CA ALA A 100 -19.14 -6.08 0.79
C ALA A 100 -19.12 -6.30 -0.72
N ASN A 101 -17.98 -6.72 -1.27
CA ASN A 101 -17.88 -7.02 -2.71
C ASN A 101 -18.81 -8.17 -3.14
N ASP A 102 -19.02 -9.18 -2.30
CA ASP A 102 -19.97 -10.27 -2.53
C ASP A 102 -21.43 -9.79 -2.50
N ALA A 103 -21.72 -8.76 -1.69
CA ALA A 103 -23.00 -8.06 -1.63
C ALA A 103 -23.16 -6.99 -2.74
N GLY A 104 -22.18 -6.85 -3.64
CA GLY A 104 -22.20 -5.90 -4.75
C GLY A 104 -21.68 -4.49 -4.41
N ASP A 105 -21.15 -4.30 -3.21
CA ASP A 105 -20.53 -3.06 -2.76
C ASP A 105 -19.02 -3.06 -3.08
N TYR A 106 -18.65 -2.33 -4.14
CA TYR A 106 -17.29 -2.36 -4.68
C TYR A 106 -16.30 -1.71 -3.73
N PHE A 107 -15.44 -2.51 -3.10
CA PHE A 107 -14.51 -2.02 -2.08
C PHE A 107 -13.06 -2.40 -2.41
N PRO A 108 -12.27 -1.49 -3.03
CA PRO A 108 -10.88 -1.78 -3.38
C PRO A 108 -10.00 -1.91 -2.15
N ILE A 109 -8.85 -2.56 -2.29
CA ILE A 109 -7.77 -2.57 -1.29
C ILE A 109 -6.43 -2.44 -2.01
N TRP A 110 -5.52 -1.63 -1.46
CA TRP A 110 -4.13 -1.55 -1.91
C TRP A 110 -3.17 -1.89 -0.78
N GLY A 111 -2.19 -2.75 -1.08
CA GLY A 111 -1.09 -3.07 -0.17
C GLY A 111 0.27 -2.75 -0.79
N THR A 112 1.04 -1.87 -0.15
CA THR A 112 2.44 -1.59 -0.51
C THR A 112 3.40 -2.25 0.49
N CYS A 113 4.39 -3.00 -0.01
CA CYS A 113 5.46 -3.62 0.78
C CYS A 113 4.95 -4.49 1.94
N GLN A 114 4.99 -4.03 3.20
CA GLN A 114 4.38 -4.77 4.31
C GLN A 114 2.85 -4.94 4.12
N GLY A 115 2.19 -4.04 3.40
CA GLY A 115 0.81 -4.19 2.96
C GLY A 115 0.58 -5.42 2.07
N PHE A 116 1.46 -5.61 1.10
CA PHE A 116 1.48 -6.81 0.25
C PHE A 116 1.68 -8.09 1.08
N GLN A 117 2.61 -8.04 2.04
CA GLN A 117 2.94 -9.18 2.90
C GLN A 117 1.73 -9.57 3.77
N GLN A 118 1.08 -8.60 4.42
CA GLN A 118 -0.10 -8.85 5.23
C GLN A 118 -1.27 -9.42 4.41
N LEU A 119 -1.55 -8.90 3.21
CA LEU A 119 -2.54 -9.49 2.29
C LEU A 119 -2.25 -10.96 1.97
N SER A 120 -0.98 -11.30 1.79
CA SER A 120 -0.57 -12.69 1.54
C SER A 120 -0.81 -13.60 2.75
N VAL A 121 -0.51 -13.12 3.97
CA VAL A 121 -0.72 -13.87 5.21
C VAL A 121 -2.20 -14.08 5.47
N LEU A 122 -3.01 -13.04 5.30
CA LEU A 122 -4.47 -13.08 5.46
C LEU A 122 -5.10 -14.09 4.51
N THR A 123 -4.76 -14.02 3.23
CA THR A 123 -5.32 -14.91 2.20
C THR A 123 -4.88 -16.37 2.38
N ALA A 124 -3.61 -16.60 2.75
CA ALA A 124 -3.10 -17.94 2.99
C ALA A 124 -3.55 -18.53 4.35
N ASN A 125 -3.89 -17.66 5.31
CA ASN A 125 -3.98 -17.94 6.74
C ASN A 125 -2.70 -18.61 7.27
N LYS A 126 -1.54 -18.14 6.81
CA LYS A 126 -0.21 -18.66 7.17
C LYS A 126 0.89 -17.66 6.76
N ASN A 127 1.93 -17.52 7.57
CA ASN A 127 3.14 -16.80 7.16
C ASN A 127 3.93 -17.64 6.14
N LEU A 128 4.06 -17.11 4.92
CA LEU A 128 4.75 -17.72 3.78
C LEU A 128 5.91 -16.86 3.27
N LEU A 129 6.27 -15.83 4.03
CA LEU A 129 7.33 -14.93 3.68
C LEU A 129 8.68 -15.63 3.78
N THR A 130 9.58 -15.29 2.89
CA THR A 130 10.94 -15.81 2.84
C THR A 130 11.92 -14.66 2.78
N LEU A 131 13.04 -14.79 3.46
CA LEU A 131 14.12 -13.81 3.40
C LEU A 131 14.64 -13.67 1.96
N THR A 132 14.79 -12.42 1.53
CA THR A 132 15.39 -12.00 0.26
C THR A 132 16.36 -10.85 0.48
N ASP A 133 17.37 -10.75 -0.38
CA ASP A 133 18.37 -9.67 -0.35
C ASP A 133 17.91 -8.46 -1.17
N THR A 134 16.90 -7.78 -0.63
CA THR A 134 16.15 -6.72 -1.33
C THR A 134 16.02 -5.44 -0.50
N LYS A 135 16.97 -5.24 0.43
CA LYS A 135 17.07 -4.04 1.25
C LYS A 135 17.77 -2.94 0.45
N ALA A 136 16.98 -2.01 -0.09
CA ALA A 136 17.45 -0.84 -0.83
C ALA A 136 18.09 -1.17 -2.18
N VAL A 137 17.33 -1.84 -3.04
CA VAL A 137 17.69 -2.11 -4.45
C VAL A 137 16.59 -1.58 -5.38
N ALA A 138 16.99 -1.08 -6.55
CA ALA A 138 16.08 -0.71 -7.60
C ALA A 138 16.03 -1.83 -8.64
N LEU A 139 14.83 -2.29 -8.99
CA LEU A 139 14.63 -3.43 -9.89
C LEU A 139 13.68 -3.06 -11.03
N PRO A 140 13.81 -3.69 -12.21
CA PRO A 140 12.73 -3.71 -13.20
C PRO A 140 11.63 -4.65 -12.71
N LEU A 141 10.59 -4.88 -13.49
CA LEU A 141 9.53 -5.86 -13.22
C LEU A 141 9.57 -6.95 -14.29
N THR A 142 9.78 -8.20 -13.89
CA THR A 142 9.59 -9.33 -14.79
C THR A 142 8.09 -9.56 -14.98
N LEU A 143 7.51 -8.93 -16.00
CA LEU A 143 6.07 -9.00 -16.28
C LEU A 143 5.67 -10.42 -16.72
N THR A 144 4.59 -10.94 -16.13
CA THR A 144 3.99 -12.22 -16.55
C THR A 144 3.03 -11.99 -17.72
N PRO A 145 2.62 -13.05 -18.45
CA PRO A 145 1.54 -12.94 -19.46
C PRO A 145 0.24 -12.35 -18.88
N ALA A 146 0.01 -12.53 -17.59
CA ALA A 146 -1.18 -12.06 -16.89
C ALA A 146 -1.22 -10.51 -16.77
N ALA A 147 -0.07 -9.83 -16.84
CA ALA A 147 0.02 -8.37 -16.82
C ALA A 147 -0.70 -7.72 -18.01
N GLN A 148 -0.65 -8.33 -19.21
CA GLN A 148 -1.21 -7.78 -20.45
C GLN A 148 -2.74 -7.62 -20.38
N SER A 149 -3.42 -8.46 -19.60
CA SER A 149 -4.87 -8.43 -19.38
C SER A 149 -5.25 -8.05 -17.95
N SER A 150 -4.29 -7.49 -17.19
CA SER A 150 -4.53 -7.06 -15.81
C SER A 150 -5.40 -5.81 -15.77
N ARG A 151 -6.07 -5.56 -14.64
CA ARG A 151 -6.75 -4.29 -14.42
C ARG A 151 -5.73 -3.19 -14.15
N LEU A 152 -4.74 -3.48 -13.31
CA LEU A 152 -3.70 -2.54 -12.89
C LEU A 152 -2.93 -1.90 -14.06
N PHE A 153 -2.41 -2.71 -14.98
CA PHE A 153 -1.54 -2.22 -16.05
C PHE A 153 -2.27 -1.85 -17.35
N ARG A 154 -3.59 -2.03 -17.43
CA ARG A 154 -4.35 -1.82 -18.68
C ARG A 154 -4.28 -0.40 -19.21
N SER A 155 -4.25 0.60 -18.33
CA SER A 155 -4.21 2.03 -18.68
C SER A 155 -2.80 2.60 -18.74
N PHE A 156 -1.77 1.81 -18.46
CA PHE A 156 -0.40 2.31 -18.48
C PHE A 156 0.06 2.53 -19.93
N PRO A 157 0.74 3.66 -20.22
CA PRO A 157 1.37 3.89 -21.50
C PRO A 157 2.33 2.76 -21.85
N LYS A 158 2.36 2.35 -23.13
CA LYS A 158 3.20 1.21 -23.57
C LYS A 158 4.69 1.46 -23.30
N ASP A 159 5.14 2.69 -23.50
CA ASP A 159 6.51 3.12 -23.18
C ASP A 159 6.80 3.00 -21.68
N LEU A 160 5.84 3.34 -20.81
CA LEU A 160 6.00 3.19 -19.37
C LEU A 160 6.04 1.71 -18.94
N LEU A 161 5.22 0.85 -19.56
CA LEU A 161 5.28 -0.60 -19.32
C LEU A 161 6.61 -1.20 -19.78
N GLN A 162 7.17 -0.69 -20.87
CA GLN A 162 8.50 -1.07 -21.33
C GLN A 162 9.57 -0.61 -20.32
N SER A 163 9.56 0.65 -19.88
CA SER A 163 10.46 1.13 -18.82
C SER A 163 10.33 0.31 -17.54
N LEU A 164 9.13 -0.07 -17.13
CA LEU A 164 8.93 -0.95 -15.98
C LEU A 164 9.56 -2.33 -16.19
N ALA A 165 9.59 -2.86 -17.41
CA ALA A 165 10.16 -4.16 -17.71
C ALA A 165 11.68 -4.16 -17.90
N GLU A 166 12.26 -3.03 -18.31
CA GLU A 166 13.66 -2.94 -18.76
C GLU A 166 14.55 -2.09 -17.86
N GLU A 167 13.99 -1.11 -17.14
CA GLU A 167 14.75 -0.17 -16.31
C GLU A 167 14.60 -0.47 -14.81
N ASN A 168 15.66 -0.23 -14.04
CA ASN A 168 15.65 -0.36 -12.58
C ASN A 168 14.89 0.81 -11.94
N ILE A 169 13.57 0.82 -12.05
CA ILE A 169 12.72 1.97 -11.64
C ILE A 169 11.76 1.67 -10.49
N THR A 170 11.78 0.45 -9.93
CA THR A 170 10.96 0.10 -8.77
C THR A 170 11.81 -0.02 -7.50
N SER A 171 11.54 0.84 -6.53
CA SER A 171 12.26 0.88 -5.26
C SER A 171 11.86 -0.27 -4.34
N ASN A 172 12.82 -1.16 -4.03
CA ASN A 172 12.64 -2.28 -3.11
C ASN A 172 13.41 -2.00 -1.81
N PHE A 173 12.69 -1.97 -0.69
CA PHE A 173 13.22 -1.73 0.65
C PHE A 173 12.65 -2.76 1.61
N HIS A 174 12.80 -4.05 1.32
CA HIS A 174 12.23 -5.14 2.12
C HIS A 174 13.17 -6.32 2.31
N SER A 175 13.05 -6.96 3.48
CA SER A 175 13.84 -8.15 3.84
C SER A 175 13.12 -9.46 3.53
N TRP A 176 11.81 -9.38 3.31
CA TRP A 176 10.92 -10.52 3.23
C TRP A 176 10.04 -10.40 2.00
N SER A 177 10.00 -11.48 1.22
CA SER A 177 9.18 -11.55 0.01
C SER A 177 8.36 -12.82 -0.03
N LEU A 178 7.33 -12.83 -0.89
CA LEU A 178 6.48 -13.99 -1.11
C LEU A 178 6.97 -14.83 -2.30
N SER A 179 7.26 -16.12 -2.06
CA SER A 179 7.64 -17.07 -3.10
C SER A 179 6.43 -17.76 -3.78
N PHE A 180 6.62 -18.31 -4.98
CA PHE A 180 5.57 -18.81 -5.87
C PHE A 180 4.91 -20.16 -5.47
N ARG A 181 4.88 -20.55 -4.19
CA ARG A 181 4.62 -21.95 -3.79
C ARG A 181 3.25 -22.25 -3.17
N ASN A 182 2.34 -21.29 -3.02
CA ASN A 182 1.09 -21.51 -2.28
C ASN A 182 -0.16 -21.60 -3.18
N ALA A 183 -0.91 -22.70 -3.05
CA ALA A 183 -2.11 -22.95 -3.85
C ALA A 183 -3.29 -22.00 -3.55
N LYS A 184 -3.47 -21.54 -2.29
CA LYS A 184 -4.54 -20.58 -1.94
C LYS A 184 -4.28 -19.23 -2.59
N LEU A 185 -3.05 -18.73 -2.48
CA LEU A 185 -2.64 -17.47 -3.09
C LEU A 185 -2.78 -17.51 -4.62
N LYS A 186 -2.38 -18.62 -5.27
CA LYS A 186 -2.56 -18.81 -6.72
C LYS A 186 -4.02 -18.82 -7.18
N ARG A 187 -4.94 -19.27 -6.33
CA ARG A 187 -6.38 -19.26 -6.63
C ARG A 187 -7.02 -17.89 -6.43
N PHE A 188 -6.47 -17.09 -5.51
CA PHE A 188 -7.03 -15.78 -5.17
C PHE A 188 -6.42 -14.65 -6.00
N TYR A 189 -5.11 -14.70 -6.26
CA TYR A 189 -4.34 -13.65 -6.93
C TYR A 189 -3.81 -14.08 -8.30
N LYS A 190 -3.95 -13.18 -9.26
CA LYS A 190 -3.22 -13.14 -10.52
C LYS A 190 -1.88 -12.46 -10.29
N ILE A 191 -0.79 -13.15 -10.58
CA ILE A 191 0.56 -12.61 -10.44
C ILE A 191 0.91 -11.81 -11.69
N LEU A 192 1.15 -10.51 -11.54
CA LEU A 192 1.40 -9.59 -12.65
C LEU A 192 2.90 -9.42 -12.93
N SER A 193 3.72 -9.43 -11.88
CA SER A 193 5.18 -9.42 -12.03
C SER A 193 5.88 -10.21 -10.94
N THR A 194 7.08 -10.68 -11.27
CA THR A 194 8.05 -11.24 -10.33
C THR A 194 9.35 -10.46 -10.36
N ASN A 195 10.20 -10.72 -9.38
CA ASN A 195 11.57 -10.25 -9.30
C ASN A 195 12.48 -11.34 -8.71
N ASN A 196 13.79 -11.13 -8.79
CA ASN A 196 14.78 -12.08 -8.28
C ASN A 196 15.87 -11.30 -7.52
N ASP A 197 16.27 -11.80 -6.34
CA ASP A 197 17.34 -11.22 -5.51
C ASP A 197 18.74 -11.82 -5.83
N GLY A 198 18.86 -12.52 -6.96
CA GLY A 198 20.02 -13.32 -7.36
C GLY A 198 19.96 -14.78 -6.90
N LYS A 199 19.07 -15.13 -5.95
CA LYS A 199 18.95 -16.49 -5.38
C LYS A 199 17.52 -17.02 -5.45
N LYS A 200 16.53 -16.16 -5.23
CA LYS A 200 15.12 -16.51 -5.09
C LYS A 200 14.27 -15.58 -5.94
N GLU A 201 13.40 -16.19 -6.73
CA GLU A 201 12.29 -15.49 -7.34
C GLU A 201 11.20 -15.20 -6.30
N PHE A 202 10.64 -13.99 -6.35
CA PHE A 202 9.53 -13.57 -5.54
C PHE A 202 8.49 -12.78 -6.34
N ILE A 203 7.25 -12.78 -5.86
CA ILE A 203 6.15 -12.01 -6.44
C ILE A 203 6.36 -10.53 -6.09
N SER A 204 6.34 -9.66 -7.09
CA SER A 204 6.50 -8.21 -6.89
C SER A 204 5.24 -7.40 -7.14
N THR A 205 4.31 -7.90 -7.95
CA THR A 205 3.00 -7.28 -8.18
C THR A 205 1.91 -8.34 -8.36
N MET A 206 0.75 -8.17 -7.72
CA MET A 206 -0.41 -9.05 -7.88
C MET A 206 -1.75 -8.30 -7.76
N GLU A 207 -2.77 -8.84 -8.42
CA GLU A 207 -4.17 -8.40 -8.29
C GLU A 207 -5.08 -9.60 -8.03
N ALA A 208 -6.14 -9.45 -7.23
CA ALA A 208 -7.07 -10.55 -6.99
C ALA A 208 -7.90 -10.85 -8.25
N TYR A 209 -8.28 -12.11 -8.50
CA TYR A 209 -9.08 -12.44 -9.69
C TYR A 209 -10.45 -11.77 -9.64
N ARG A 210 -11.15 -11.92 -8.50
CA ARG A 210 -12.55 -11.50 -8.32
C ARG A 210 -12.70 -10.16 -7.61
N TYR A 211 -11.87 -9.90 -6.61
CA TYR A 211 -11.97 -8.71 -5.78
C TYR A 211 -11.05 -7.58 -6.29
N PRO A 212 -11.39 -6.30 -6.06
CA PRO A 212 -10.54 -5.16 -6.41
C PRO A 212 -9.37 -4.98 -5.42
N PHE A 213 -8.64 -6.06 -5.15
CA PHE A 213 -7.49 -6.05 -4.25
C PHE A 213 -6.21 -6.07 -5.08
N TYR A 214 -5.30 -5.14 -4.78
CA TYR A 214 -4.06 -4.91 -5.50
C TYR A 214 -2.91 -4.84 -4.51
N ALA A 215 -1.76 -5.35 -4.91
CA ALA A 215 -0.60 -5.32 -4.05
C ALA A 215 0.70 -5.22 -4.84
N VAL A 216 1.60 -4.36 -4.37
CA VAL A 216 2.96 -4.18 -4.87
C VAL A 216 3.94 -4.38 -3.73
N GLN A 217 4.98 -5.19 -3.96
CA GLN A 217 6.05 -5.42 -2.96
C GLN A 217 7.06 -4.26 -2.94
N TRP A 218 7.17 -3.53 -4.05
CA TRP A 218 7.97 -2.33 -4.24
C TRP A 218 7.20 -1.06 -3.84
N HIS A 219 7.91 0.06 -3.71
CA HIS A 219 7.39 1.32 -3.17
C HIS A 219 7.20 2.38 -4.28
N PRO A 220 6.01 2.47 -4.90
CA PRO A 220 5.73 3.50 -5.90
C PRO A 220 5.81 4.92 -5.31
N GLU A 221 5.46 5.12 -4.04
CA GLU A 221 5.41 6.43 -3.40
C GLU A 221 6.78 7.08 -3.19
N LYS A 222 7.86 6.30 -3.17
CA LYS A 222 9.19 6.79 -2.79
C LYS A 222 9.80 7.69 -3.86
N SER A 223 9.69 7.29 -5.13
CA SER A 223 10.37 7.97 -6.25
C SER A 223 10.10 9.47 -6.36
N PRO A 224 8.88 9.99 -6.13
CA PRO A 224 8.66 11.44 -6.15
C PRO A 224 8.80 12.16 -4.79
N PHE A 225 8.85 11.45 -3.65
CA PHE A 225 8.64 12.08 -2.34
C PHE A 225 9.68 11.79 -1.25
N GLU A 226 10.52 10.78 -1.41
CA GLU A 226 11.58 10.43 -0.46
C GLU A 226 12.96 10.61 -1.09
N TRP A 227 13.99 10.91 -0.29
CA TRP A 227 15.31 11.31 -0.79
C TRP A 227 16.48 10.64 -0.06
N ILE A 228 16.24 9.49 0.57
CA ILE A 228 17.29 8.78 1.31
C ILE A 228 18.43 8.38 0.36
N ASP A 229 19.66 8.65 0.76
CA ASP A 229 20.87 8.29 0.02
C ASP A 229 21.16 6.79 0.14
N LYS A 230 20.40 5.99 -0.64
CA LYS A 230 20.55 4.53 -0.74
C LYS A 230 20.40 4.07 -2.20
N PRO A 231 21.11 3.00 -2.63
CA PRO A 231 21.10 2.54 -4.03
C PRO A 231 19.72 2.19 -4.62
N GLY A 232 18.74 1.85 -3.78
CA GLY A 232 17.38 1.53 -4.21
C GLY A 232 16.45 2.72 -4.40
N MET A 233 16.94 3.94 -4.14
CA MET A 233 16.15 5.16 -4.31
C MET A 233 16.32 5.70 -5.73
N VAL A 234 15.23 5.79 -6.50
CA VAL A 234 15.24 6.16 -7.92
C VAL A 234 14.28 7.30 -8.19
N HIS A 235 14.78 8.32 -8.90
CA HIS A 235 14.05 9.55 -9.22
C HIS A 235 13.94 9.81 -10.74
N SER A 236 14.11 8.77 -11.57
CA SER A 236 13.95 8.93 -13.03
C SER A 236 12.53 9.37 -13.37
N SER A 237 12.37 10.03 -14.52
CA SER A 237 11.04 10.43 -15.01
C SER A 237 10.11 9.23 -15.20
N SER A 238 10.64 8.07 -15.61
CA SER A 238 9.90 6.80 -15.70
C SER A 238 9.43 6.30 -14.34
N ALA A 239 10.27 6.35 -13.30
CA ALA A 239 9.90 5.97 -11.93
C ALA A 239 8.80 6.88 -11.34
N VAL A 240 8.93 8.20 -11.54
CA VAL A 240 7.91 9.18 -11.12
C VAL A 240 6.59 8.98 -11.88
N ARG A 241 6.64 8.67 -13.18
CA ARG A 241 5.45 8.30 -13.96
C ARG A 241 4.82 7.01 -13.42
N ALA A 242 5.60 5.98 -13.11
CA ALA A 242 5.08 4.74 -12.54
C ALA A 242 4.36 4.98 -11.20
N SER A 243 4.90 5.86 -10.34
CA SER A 243 4.21 6.34 -9.14
C SER A 243 2.84 6.94 -9.48
N PHE A 244 2.79 7.93 -10.38
CA PHE A 244 1.53 8.57 -10.72
C PHE A 244 0.49 7.59 -11.30
N TYR A 245 0.89 6.71 -12.22
CA TYR A 245 -0.03 5.78 -12.88
C TYR A 245 -0.56 4.70 -11.93
N THR A 246 0.22 4.25 -10.95
CA THR A 246 -0.27 3.33 -9.91
C THR A 246 -1.30 4.02 -8.99
N ALA A 247 -1.04 5.26 -8.58
CA ALA A 247 -1.97 6.04 -7.75
C ALA A 247 -3.27 6.34 -8.51
N SER A 248 -3.14 6.82 -9.75
CA SER A 248 -4.26 7.15 -10.62
C SER A 248 -5.15 5.94 -10.89
N PHE A 249 -4.56 4.77 -11.14
CA PHE A 249 -5.31 3.52 -11.24
C PHE A 249 -6.11 3.25 -9.97
N PHE A 250 -5.48 3.32 -8.80
CA PHE A 250 -6.16 2.99 -7.56
C PHE A 250 -7.28 3.98 -7.21
N ILE A 251 -7.10 5.27 -7.52
CA ILE A 251 -8.17 6.27 -7.42
C ILE A 251 -9.32 5.96 -8.38
N SER A 252 -9.03 5.50 -9.60
CA SER A 252 -10.09 5.08 -10.53
C SER A 252 -10.89 3.87 -10.03
N GLU A 253 -10.26 2.98 -9.25
CA GLU A 253 -10.93 1.88 -8.55
C GLU A 253 -11.79 2.40 -7.40
N ALA A 254 -11.30 3.39 -6.65
CA ALA A 254 -12.02 4.08 -5.59
C ALA A 254 -13.37 4.62 -6.04
N MET A 255 -13.36 5.30 -7.18
CA MET A 255 -14.50 6.05 -7.70
C MET A 255 -15.66 5.16 -8.13
N LYS A 256 -15.47 3.83 -8.14
CA LYS A 256 -16.52 2.83 -8.38
C LYS A 256 -17.37 2.55 -7.14
N ASN A 257 -16.95 3.00 -5.96
CA ASN A 257 -17.73 2.87 -4.72
C ASN A 257 -18.65 4.08 -4.47
N HIS A 258 -19.65 3.89 -3.61
CA HIS A 258 -20.64 4.92 -3.25
C HIS A 258 -20.66 5.26 -1.75
N HIS A 259 -19.59 4.91 -1.03
CA HIS A 259 -19.49 5.17 0.41
C HIS A 259 -19.46 6.66 0.69
N HIS A 260 -19.92 7.08 1.87
CA HIS A 260 -19.75 8.48 2.24
C HIS A 260 -19.74 8.72 3.74
N PHE A 261 -19.08 9.80 4.14
CA PHE A 261 -19.24 10.34 5.49
C PHE A 261 -20.71 10.69 5.74
N SER A 262 -21.16 10.52 6.98
CA SER A 262 -22.53 10.82 7.39
C SER A 262 -22.86 12.32 7.36
N SER A 263 -21.84 13.19 7.46
CA SER A 263 -21.98 14.64 7.36
C SER A 263 -20.69 15.33 6.90
N PRO A 264 -20.77 16.55 6.36
CA PRO A 264 -19.59 17.36 6.03
C PRO A 264 -18.67 17.66 7.22
N LEU A 265 -19.22 17.72 8.44
CA LEU A 265 -18.43 17.96 9.65
C LEU A 265 -17.59 16.73 10.03
N GLU A 266 -18.15 15.54 9.91
CA GLU A 266 -17.41 14.29 10.12
C GLU A 266 -16.35 14.09 9.02
N GLU A 267 -16.67 14.47 7.78
CA GLU A 267 -15.71 14.53 6.69
C GLU A 267 -14.54 15.46 7.03
N GLU A 268 -14.82 16.72 7.38
CA GLU A 268 -13.80 17.73 7.72
C GLU A 268 -12.89 17.25 8.84
N ARG A 269 -13.44 16.69 9.92
CA ARG A 269 -12.67 16.21 11.08
C ARG A 269 -11.82 14.99 10.79
N ALA A 270 -12.21 14.16 9.82
CA ALA A 270 -11.51 12.93 9.48
C ALA A 270 -10.29 13.17 8.58
N LEU A 271 -10.21 14.30 7.89
CA LEU A 271 -9.15 14.55 6.89
C LEU A 271 -7.75 14.69 7.50
N ILE A 272 -6.74 14.26 6.74
CA ILE A 272 -5.32 14.42 7.07
C ILE A 272 -4.92 15.89 7.25
N TYR A 273 -5.70 16.83 6.73
CA TYR A 273 -5.49 18.28 6.86
C TYR A 273 -5.56 18.79 8.30
N ASN A 274 -6.15 18.02 9.23
CA ASN A 274 -6.16 18.33 10.66
C ASN A 274 -4.84 17.97 11.37
N PHE A 275 -3.85 17.44 10.65
CA PHE A 275 -2.60 16.96 11.22
C PHE A 275 -1.41 17.63 10.53
N SER A 276 -0.36 17.87 11.29
CA SER A 276 0.88 18.47 10.77
C SER A 276 1.99 17.41 10.74
N PRO A 277 2.65 17.18 9.60
CA PRO A 277 3.76 16.25 9.53
C PRO A 277 4.98 16.83 10.25
N VAL A 278 5.76 15.96 10.89
CA VAL A 278 7.02 16.29 11.54
C VAL A 278 8.16 15.98 10.59
N PHE A 279 9.04 16.95 10.37
CA PHE A 279 10.28 16.74 9.61
C PHE A 279 11.24 15.83 10.37
N ARG A 280 11.80 14.85 9.66
CA ARG A 280 12.64 13.77 10.21
C ARG A 280 14.12 13.90 9.92
N GLY A 281 14.50 14.88 9.11
CA GLY A 281 15.85 14.98 8.56
C GLY A 281 15.92 14.48 7.12
N ILE A 282 16.90 15.01 6.40
CA ILE A 282 17.15 14.69 4.98
C ILE A 282 17.70 13.27 4.76
N HIS A 283 18.22 12.64 5.80
CA HIS A 283 18.77 11.28 5.76
C HIS A 283 17.80 10.22 6.31
N ALA A 284 16.60 10.62 6.72
CA ALA A 284 15.60 9.69 7.22
C ALA A 284 15.02 8.84 6.07
N VAL A 285 14.59 7.61 6.40
CA VAL A 285 13.87 6.72 5.44
C VAL A 285 12.58 7.36 4.94
N PHE A 286 11.96 8.18 5.79
CA PHE A 286 10.83 9.03 5.47
C PHE A 286 11.16 10.45 5.92
N VAL A 287 11.17 11.40 4.99
CA VAL A 287 11.56 12.81 5.22
C VAL A 287 10.57 13.48 6.18
N GLN A 288 9.31 13.06 6.13
CA GLN A 288 8.22 13.58 6.95
C GLN A 288 7.30 12.45 7.39
N ASN A 289 6.90 12.46 8.66
CA ASN A 289 5.90 11.54 9.21
C ASN A 289 4.78 12.33 9.88
N TYR A 290 3.54 11.92 9.67
CA TYR A 290 2.41 12.28 10.53
C TYR A 290 2.40 11.32 11.71
N TYR A 291 2.26 11.82 12.94
CA TYR A 291 2.18 11.00 14.13
C TYR A 291 0.81 11.12 14.79
N PHE A 292 0.39 10.04 15.46
CA PHE A 292 -0.93 9.90 16.06
C PHE A 292 -0.84 9.20 17.42
N ASP A 293 -1.65 9.65 18.37
CA ASP A 293 -1.95 8.96 19.62
C ASP A 293 -3.01 7.87 19.44
#